data_AF-A0A833EPC9-F1
#
_entry.id   AF-A0A833EPC9-F1
#
_cell.length_a   1.000
_cell.length_b   1.000
_cell.length_c   1.000
_cell.angle_alpha   90.00
_cell.angle_beta   90.00
_cell.angle_gamma   90.00
#
_symmetry.space_group_name_H-M   'P 1'
#
loop_
_entity.id
_entity.type
_entity.pdbx_description
1 polymer ?
#
loop_
_entity_poly.entity_id
_entity_poly.type
_entity_poly.pdbx_seq_one_letter_code
_entity_poly.pdbx_strand_id
1 'polypeptide(L)'
;MYLRLLIQGPNNRFHQKSHINVNKRLSSMKQDSFWGNIFTNKAHSETETTQLLKLVPLFSQMNMTELSEFNNIMHHRFFKADEPVFWEGEPGVGMYVIKSGSVAVCKITPEKGKDVLALLKRGDFFGELALIDEGPRTATC
;
A
#
# COMPACT_ATOMS: atom_id res chain seq x y z
N MET A 1 -3.14 -4.54 -14.06
CA MET A 1 -2.39 -3.50 -13.34
C MET A 1 -2.60 -3.69 -11.84
N TYR A 2 -1.56 -4.04 -11.08
CA TYR A 2 -1.64 -4.20 -9.62
C TYR A 2 -1.04 -2.98 -8.92
N LEU A 3 -1.72 -2.45 -7.90
CA LEU A 3 -1.24 -1.33 -7.10
C LEU A 3 -0.86 -1.82 -5.70
N ARG A 4 0.35 -1.44 -5.25
CA ARG A 4 0.84 -1.82 -3.92
C ARG A 4 1.14 -0.59 -3.09
N LEU A 5 0.69 -0.60 -1.84
CA LEU A 5 0.96 0.46 -0.88
C LEU A 5 2.14 0.10 -0.01
N LEU A 6 3.19 0.92 -0.06
CA LEU A 6 4.43 0.70 0.66
C LEU A 6 4.44 1.40 2.00
N ILE A 7 4.79 0.65 3.03
CA ILE A 7 4.92 1.13 4.40
C ILE A 7 6.25 0.62 4.95
N GLN A 8 7.18 1.48 5.35
CA GLN A 8 8.32 1.02 6.13
C GLN A 8 7.88 0.68 7.56
N GLY A 9 8.19 -0.54 8.01
CA GLY A 9 7.78 -1.04 9.32
C GLY A 9 8.66 -0.50 10.46
N PRO A 10 8.11 -0.27 11.67
CA PRO A 10 8.91 0.03 12.85
C PRO A 10 9.57 -1.24 13.42
N ASN A 11 10.81 -1.12 13.93
CA ASN A 11 11.47 -2.17 14.72
C ASN A 11 10.80 -2.29 16.11
N ASN A 12 10.12 -3.41 16.44
CA ASN A 12 9.92 -3.75 17.85
C ASN A 12 9.64 -5.24 18.17
N ARG A 13 10.05 -5.67 19.38
CA ARG A 13 10.01 -7.03 19.98
C ARG A 13 8.87 -7.24 21.02
N PHE A 14 8.50 -8.52 21.23
CA PHE A 14 7.83 -9.22 22.38
C PHE A 14 6.34 -8.92 22.72
N HIS A 15 5.41 -9.92 22.63
CA HIS A 15 4.82 -10.86 23.65
C HIS A 15 3.76 -10.22 24.60
N GLN A 16 2.60 -10.80 25.03
CA GLN A 16 1.92 -12.10 24.91
C GLN A 16 0.45 -12.01 25.50
N LYS A 17 -0.50 -12.81 24.97
CA LYS A 17 -1.79 -13.44 25.46
C LYS A 17 -2.81 -12.74 26.41
N SER A 18 -4.12 -12.99 26.17
CA SER A 18 -4.97 -13.99 26.91
C SER A 18 -6.49 -13.92 26.57
N HIS A 19 -7.20 -15.00 26.90
CA HIS A 19 -8.53 -15.48 26.43
C HIS A 19 -9.78 -14.82 27.06
N ILE A 20 -10.90 -14.78 26.32
CA ILE A 20 -12.27 -14.63 26.87
C ILE A 20 -13.27 -15.55 26.11
N ASN A 21 -14.16 -16.20 26.88
CA ASN A 21 -15.11 -17.26 26.51
C ASN A 21 -16.49 -16.70 26.07
N VAL A 22 -17.10 -17.20 24.99
CA VAL A 22 -18.17 -16.53 24.21
C VAL A 22 -19.61 -17.05 24.50
N ASN A 23 -19.80 -17.99 25.43
CA ASN A 23 -21.12 -18.62 25.67
C ASN A 23 -22.10 -17.79 26.53
N LYS A 24 -22.39 -16.54 26.13
CA LYS A 24 -23.46 -15.74 26.77
C LYS A 24 -23.99 -14.62 25.86
N ARG A 25 -24.88 -14.98 24.91
CA ARG A 25 -26.06 -14.17 24.48
C ARG A 25 -26.66 -14.73 23.18
N LEU A 26 -27.50 -15.75 23.31
CA LEU A 26 -28.46 -16.17 22.26
C LEU A 26 -29.89 -15.69 22.58
N SER A 27 -30.05 -14.60 23.36
CA SER A 27 -31.37 -14.17 23.86
C SER A 27 -31.65 -12.67 23.73
N SER A 28 -31.31 -12.04 22.60
CA SER A 28 -31.92 -10.75 22.23
C SER A 28 -31.80 -10.45 20.72
N MET A 29 -32.31 -11.35 19.87
CA MET A 29 -32.64 -11.00 18.48
C MET A 29 -33.94 -10.19 18.50
N LYS A 30 -33.85 -8.86 18.62
CA LYS A 30 -34.90 -7.86 18.31
C LYS A 30 -34.46 -6.41 18.56
N GLN A 31 -33.22 -6.05 18.20
CA GLN A 31 -32.86 -4.63 18.09
C GLN A 31 -31.61 -4.51 17.21
N ASP A 32 -31.72 -4.97 15.98
CA ASP A 32 -30.55 -5.07 15.12
C ASP A 32 -30.20 -3.69 14.58
N SER A 33 -29.41 -2.94 15.37
CA SER A 33 -28.52 -1.85 14.95
C SER A 33 -27.63 -2.25 13.76
N PHE A 34 -27.67 -3.52 13.36
CA PHE A 34 -27.10 -4.04 12.14
C PHE A 34 -27.62 -3.34 10.89
N TRP A 35 -28.94 -3.22 10.68
CA TRP A 35 -29.46 -2.58 9.46
C TRP A 35 -29.17 -1.07 9.42
N GLY A 36 -29.17 -0.41 10.58
CA GLY A 36 -28.73 0.97 10.74
C GLY A 36 -27.22 1.18 10.62
N ASN A 37 -26.39 0.14 10.69
CA ASN A 37 -24.96 0.23 10.40
C ASN A 37 -24.63 -0.25 8.96
N ILE A 38 -25.50 -1.07 8.38
CA ILE A 38 -25.40 -1.56 6.99
C ILE A 38 -25.80 -0.49 5.97
N PHE A 39 -26.89 0.25 6.20
CA PHE A 39 -27.39 1.23 5.23
C PHE A 39 -26.96 2.66 5.52
N THR A 40 -26.30 2.91 6.65
CA THR A 40 -25.93 4.27 7.09
C THR A 40 -24.43 4.49 7.25
N ASN A 41 -23.58 3.51 6.90
CA ASN A 41 -22.13 3.69 7.00
C ASN A 41 -21.33 3.15 5.80
N LYS A 42 -21.82 3.43 4.59
CA LYS A 42 -20.96 3.57 3.41
C LYS A 42 -21.07 4.99 2.85
N ALA A 43 -21.13 5.99 3.74
CA ALA A 43 -20.64 7.30 3.39
C ALA A 43 -19.15 7.10 3.04
N HIS A 44 -18.73 7.48 1.84
CA HIS A 44 -17.33 7.46 1.42
C HIS A 44 -16.54 8.47 2.28
N SER A 45 -16.29 8.15 3.55
CA SER A 45 -15.39 8.92 4.39
C SER A 45 -14.03 8.83 3.73
N GLU A 46 -13.43 9.98 3.41
CA GLU A 46 -12.11 10.04 2.80
C GLU A 46 -11.12 9.30 3.71
N THR A 47 -10.62 8.16 3.25
CA THR A 47 -9.65 7.37 4.01
C THR A 47 -8.25 7.96 3.81
N GLU A 48 -7.32 7.67 4.72
CA GLU A 48 -5.92 8.09 4.57
C GLU A 48 -5.31 7.62 3.23
N THR A 49 -5.71 6.43 2.75
CA THR A 49 -5.28 5.92 1.44
C THR A 49 -5.86 6.76 0.30
N THR A 50 -7.13 7.16 0.39
CA THR A 50 -7.79 8.00 -0.60
C THR A 50 -7.12 9.37 -0.72
N GLN A 51 -6.75 9.96 0.42
CA GLN A 51 -6.00 11.23 0.47
C GLN A 51 -4.60 11.08 -0.14
N LEU A 52 -3.93 9.98 0.15
CA LEU A 52 -2.61 9.68 -0.42
C LEU A 52 -2.67 9.51 -1.94
N LEU A 53 -3.66 8.78 -2.46
CA LEU A 53 -3.81 8.57 -3.90
C LEU A 53 -4.03 9.90 -4.63
N LYS A 54 -4.75 10.85 -4.04
CA LYS A 54 -4.91 12.21 -4.62
C LYS A 54 -3.59 12.97 -4.78
N LEU A 55 -2.55 12.64 -4.01
CA LEU A 55 -1.22 13.26 -4.16
C LEU A 55 -0.47 12.73 -5.38
N VAL A 56 -0.85 11.56 -5.88
CA VAL A 56 -0.23 10.93 -7.06
C VAL A 56 -0.87 11.55 -8.31
N PRO A 57 -0.11 12.22 -9.21
CA PRO A 57 -0.65 12.84 -10.41
C PRO A 57 -1.52 11.91 -11.25
N LEU A 58 -1.14 10.62 -11.33
CA LEU A 58 -1.86 9.57 -12.06
C LEU A 58 -3.31 9.37 -11.57
N PHE A 59 -3.60 9.62 -10.29
CA PHE A 59 -4.92 9.42 -9.69
C PHE A 59 -5.61 10.74 -9.30
N SER A 60 -5.01 11.89 -9.60
CA SER A 60 -5.49 13.21 -9.19
C SER A 60 -6.87 13.60 -9.73
N GLN A 61 -7.26 13.03 -10.88
CA GLN A 61 -8.55 13.29 -11.53
C GLN A 61 -9.64 12.28 -11.16
N MET A 62 -9.32 11.26 -10.36
CA MET A 62 -10.28 10.24 -9.99
C MET A 62 -11.27 10.76 -8.94
N ASN A 63 -12.54 10.39 -9.11
CA ASN A 63 -13.59 10.69 -8.15
C ASN A 63 -13.52 9.73 -6.94
N MET A 64 -14.30 10.03 -5.90
CA MET A 64 -14.29 9.26 -4.65
C MET A 64 -14.73 7.80 -4.81
N THR A 65 -15.57 7.50 -5.80
CA THR A 65 -16.01 6.13 -6.12
C THR A 65 -14.85 5.35 -6.73
N GLU A 66 -14.19 5.90 -7.75
CA GLU A 66 -13.02 5.29 -8.41
C GLU A 66 -11.87 5.07 -7.41
N LEU A 67 -11.57 6.06 -6.57
CA LEU A 67 -10.54 5.92 -5.54
C LEU A 67 -10.90 4.84 -4.50
N SER A 68 -12.20 4.66 -4.21
CA SER A 68 -12.65 3.58 -3.35
C SER A 68 -12.50 2.20 -4.00
N GLU A 69 -12.65 2.09 -5.31
CA GLU A 69 -12.39 0.84 -6.05
C GLU A 69 -10.90 0.51 -6.05
N PHE A 70 -10.05 1.51 -6.29
CA PHE A 70 -8.60 1.36 -6.18
C PHE A 70 -8.18 0.88 -4.79
N ASN A 71 -8.75 1.45 -3.73
CA ASN A 71 -8.46 1.02 -2.37
C ASN A 71 -8.78 -0.47 -2.12
N ASN A 72 -9.75 -1.05 -2.84
CA ASN A 72 -10.11 -2.46 -2.70
C ASN A 72 -9.16 -3.42 -3.44
N ILE A 73 -8.49 -2.96 -4.49
CA ILE A 73 -7.54 -3.76 -5.28
C ILE A 73 -6.08 -3.53 -4.86
N MET A 74 -5.84 -2.60 -3.94
CA MET A 74 -4.51 -2.29 -3.42
C MET A 74 -4.04 -3.33 -2.41
N HIS A 75 -2.76 -3.69 -2.49
CA HIS A 75 -2.12 -4.54 -1.49
C HIS A 75 -1.12 -3.75 -0.65
N HIS A 76 -1.33 -3.73 0.67
CA HIS A 76 -0.34 -3.20 1.60
C HIS A 76 0.87 -4.14 1.69
N ARG A 77 2.06 -3.56 1.67
CA ARG A 77 3.33 -4.26 1.85
C ARG A 77 4.23 -3.47 2.78
N PHE A 78 4.86 -4.20 3.70
CA PHE A 78 5.78 -3.66 4.66
C PHE A 78 7.19 -4.10 4.32
N PHE A 79 8.12 -3.17 4.39
CA PHE A 79 9.55 -3.42 4.14
C PHE A 79 10.36 -2.94 5.32
N LYS A 80 11.45 -3.64 5.61
CA LYS A 80 12.46 -3.20 6.57
C LYS A 80 13.35 -2.14 5.93
N ALA A 81 14.09 -1.42 6.76
CA ALA A 81 15.18 -0.59 6.27
C ALA A 81 16.17 -1.46 5.46
N ASP A 82 16.63 -0.92 4.33
CA ASP A 82 17.54 -1.56 3.38
C ASP A 82 17.03 -2.86 2.72
N GLU A 83 15.76 -3.23 2.92
CA GLU A 83 15.11 -4.33 2.20
C GLU A 83 14.72 -3.87 0.78
N PRO A 84 15.21 -4.53 -0.29
CA PRO A 84 14.79 -4.23 -1.65
C PRO A 84 13.30 -4.52 -1.84
N VAL A 85 12.59 -3.57 -2.45
CA VAL A 85 11.22 -3.72 -2.95
C VAL A 85 11.21 -4.62 -4.19
N PHE A 86 12.19 -4.43 -5.08
CA PHE A 86 12.47 -5.30 -6.22
C PHE A 86 13.88 -5.02 -6.77
N TRP A 87 14.40 -5.96 -7.53
CA TRP A 87 15.69 -5.82 -8.21
C TRP A 87 15.51 -5.40 -9.67
N GLU A 88 16.50 -4.68 -10.19
CA GLU A 88 16.63 -4.45 -11.62
C GLU A 88 16.65 -5.80 -12.37
N GLY A 89 15.96 -5.88 -13.51
CA GLY A 89 15.87 -7.09 -14.31
C GLY A 89 14.71 -8.02 -13.91
N GLU A 90 14.10 -7.85 -12.74
CA GLU A 90 12.95 -8.68 -12.34
C GLU A 90 11.69 -8.36 -13.18
N PRO A 91 10.77 -9.32 -13.38
CA PRO A 91 9.49 -9.03 -14.01
C PRO A 91 8.68 -8.03 -13.19
N GLY A 92 8.11 -7.00 -13.83
CA GLY A 92 7.24 -6.04 -13.17
C GLY A 92 5.76 -6.41 -13.30
N VAL A 93 5.09 -6.72 -12.18
CA VAL A 93 3.65 -7.03 -12.16
C VAL A 93 2.78 -5.89 -11.63
N GLY A 94 3.37 -4.77 -11.25
CA GLY A 94 2.64 -3.68 -10.57
C GLY A 94 3.50 -2.47 -10.28
N MET A 95 2.85 -1.39 -9.87
CA MET A 95 3.48 -0.17 -9.38
C MET A 95 3.24 -0.01 -7.89
N TYR A 96 4.01 0.89 -7.28
CA TYR A 96 3.99 1.15 -5.86
C TYR A 96 3.71 2.62 -5.57
N VAL A 97 3.00 2.88 -4.48
CA VAL A 97 2.81 4.23 -3.90
C VAL A 97 3.33 4.22 -2.48
N ILE A 98 4.12 5.22 -2.12
CA ILE A 98 4.74 5.32 -0.79
C ILE A 98 3.75 5.95 0.18
N LYS A 99 3.25 5.16 1.14
CA LYS A 99 2.43 5.67 2.25
C LYS A 99 3.30 6.24 3.37
N SER A 100 4.43 5.61 3.67
CA SER A 100 5.31 6.04 4.75
C SER A 100 6.74 5.58 4.51
N GLY A 101 7.70 6.40 4.93
CA GLY A 101 9.13 6.13 4.78
C GLY A 101 9.71 6.72 3.50
N SER A 102 10.83 6.16 3.05
CA SER A 102 11.49 6.57 1.82
C SER A 102 12.10 5.37 1.09
N VAL A 103 12.15 5.46 -0.24
CA VAL A 103 12.68 4.41 -1.12
C VAL A 103 13.76 5.01 -2.00
N ALA A 104 14.91 4.37 -2.09
CA ALA A 104 16.02 4.81 -2.93
C ALA A 104 15.98 4.05 -4.25
N VAL A 105 15.87 4.77 -5.36
CA VAL A 105 16.02 4.19 -6.71
C VAL A 105 17.50 4.12 -7.02
N CYS A 106 18.01 2.93 -7.32
CA CYS A 106 19.43 2.67 -7.45
C CYS A 106 19.77 1.88 -8.72
N LYS A 107 20.97 2.14 -9.26
CA LYS A 107 21.68 1.24 -10.16
C LYS A 107 22.79 0.54 -9.41
N ILE A 108 22.94 -0.76 -9.62
CA ILE A 108 24.01 -1.55 -9.01
C ILE A 108 24.91 -2.04 -10.13
N THR A 109 26.15 -1.56 -10.16
CA THR A 109 27.14 -1.97 -11.17
C THR A 109 28.39 -2.55 -10.51
N PRO A 110 29.11 -3.48 -11.16
CA PRO A 110 30.36 -4.01 -10.63
C PRO A 110 31.42 -2.94 -10.36
N GLU A 111 31.45 -1.89 -11.17
CA GLU A 111 32.48 -0.84 -11.11
C GLU A 111 32.23 0.21 -10.02
N LYS A 112 30.96 0.62 -9.84
CA LYS A 112 30.59 1.72 -8.93
C LYS A 112 29.86 1.28 -7.68
N GLY A 113 29.51 -0.01 -7.57
CA GLY A 113 28.64 -0.50 -6.51
C GLY A 113 27.23 0.08 -6.64
N LYS A 114 26.66 0.57 -5.54
CA LYS A 114 25.30 1.13 -5.47
C LYS A 114 25.33 2.63 -5.76
N ASP A 115 24.77 3.04 -6.90
CA ASP A 115 24.57 4.42 -7.30
C ASP A 115 23.11 4.84 -7.09
N VAL A 116 22.86 5.83 -6.23
CA VAL A 116 21.50 6.29 -5.86
C VAL A 116 21.07 7.39 -6.83
N LEU A 117 20.09 7.07 -7.67
CA LEU A 117 19.57 7.97 -8.70
C LEU A 117 18.52 8.94 -8.15
N ALA A 118 17.70 8.48 -7.20
CA ALA A 118 16.64 9.28 -6.61
C ALA A 118 16.26 8.75 -5.22
N LEU A 119 15.75 9.64 -4.36
CA LEU A 119 15.13 9.29 -3.09
C LEU A 119 13.66 9.71 -3.12
N LEU A 120 12.77 8.71 -3.11
CA LEU A 120 11.32 8.86 -3.15
C LEU A 120 10.76 8.83 -1.73
N LYS A 121 9.69 9.57 -1.49
CA LYS A 121 9.08 9.81 -0.18
C LYS A 121 7.55 9.68 -0.27
N ARG A 122 6.87 9.87 0.87
CA ARG A 122 5.41 9.76 0.95
C ARG A 122 4.71 10.56 -0.16
N GLY A 123 3.79 9.92 -0.87
CA GLY A 123 3.06 10.49 -2.00
C GLY A 123 3.70 10.21 -3.37
N ASP A 124 4.98 9.85 -3.40
CA ASP A 124 5.64 9.43 -4.64
C ASP A 124 5.21 8.01 -5.03
N PHE A 125 5.34 7.71 -6.32
CA PHE A 125 5.07 6.40 -6.90
C PHE A 125 6.23 5.95 -7.78
N PHE A 126 6.37 4.64 -7.98
CA PHE A 126 7.44 4.08 -8.81
C PHE A 126 7.12 2.66 -9.29
N GLY A 127 7.94 2.17 -10.23
CA GLY A 127 7.78 0.84 -10.82
C GLY A 127 6.64 0.77 -11.86
N GLU A 128 6.19 1.91 -12.34
CA GLU A 128 5.19 2.08 -13.39
C GLU A 128 5.71 1.69 -14.77
N LEU A 129 7.01 1.87 -15.05
CA LEU A 129 7.57 1.63 -16.38
C LEU A 129 7.34 0.20 -16.88
N ALA A 130 7.53 -0.79 -16.00
CA ALA A 130 7.31 -2.20 -16.34
C ALA A 130 5.83 -2.54 -16.62
N LEU A 131 4.89 -1.65 -16.27
CA LEU A 131 3.48 -1.79 -16.65
C LEU A 131 3.19 -1.19 -18.04
N ILE A 132 4.02 -0.25 -18.50
CA ILE A 132 3.82 0.48 -19.76
C ILE A 132 4.51 -0.25 -20.91
N ASP A 133 5.75 -0.72 -20.70
CA ASP A 133 6.54 -1.38 -21.75
C ASP A 133 6.54 -2.91 -21.70
N GLU A 134 5.80 -3.50 -20.75
CA GLU A 134 5.76 -4.95 -20.46
C GLU A 134 7.14 -5.61 -20.26
N GLY A 135 8.14 -4.80 -19.91
CA GLY A 135 9.53 -5.18 -19.73
C GLY A 135 9.92 -5.40 -18.26
N PRO A 136 11.19 -5.78 -18.03
CA PRO A 136 11.73 -5.96 -16.69
C PRO A 136 11.89 -4.62 -15.94
N ARG A 137 12.07 -4.69 -14.62
CA ARG A 137 12.40 -3.53 -13.78
C ARG A 137 13.67 -2.85 -14.30
N THR A 138 13.60 -1.54 -14.49
CA THR A 138 14.70 -0.72 -15.05
C THR A 138 15.71 -0.27 -14.00
N ALA A 139 15.41 -0.40 -12.72
CA ALA A 139 16.26 -0.05 -11.59
C ALA A 139 15.93 -0.91 -10.36
N THR A 140 16.83 -0.93 -9.38
CA THR A 140 16.58 -1.54 -8.06
C THR A 140 15.97 -0.50 -7.13
N CYS A 141 14.99 -0.90 -6.32
CA CYS A 141 14.31 -0.05 -5.35
C CYS A 141 14.23 -0.76 -3.99
#